data_AF-A0A7S2YBB3-F1
#
_entry.id   AF-A0A7S2YBB3-F1
#
_cell.length_a   1.000
_cell.length_b   1.000
_cell.length_c   1.000
_cell.angle_alpha   90.00
_cell.angle_beta   90.00
_cell.angle_gamma   90.00
#
_symmetry.space_group_name_H-M   'P 1'
#
loop_
_entity.id
_entity.type
_entity.pdbx_description
1 polymer ?
#
loop_
_entity_poly.entity_id
_entity_poly.type
_entity_poly.pdbx_seq_one_letter_code
_entity_poly.pdbx_strand_id
1 'polypeptide(L)'
;DYISKRLVEILPDKRLVVLDDEASTKNGTQSTRTLIGPVDGILICTGRSPRESLQSLALDEAGIAWTDKGVTVNPWTLQSTTRKHVFAAGDCADAVQPRFRTAAQ
;
A
#
# COMPACT_ATOMS: atom_id res chain seq x y z
N ASP A 1 6.65 11.84 -27.43
CA ASP A 1 6.10 10.60 -28.02
C ASP A 1 7.14 9.51 -28.17
N TYR A 2 7.28 8.63 -27.17
CA TYR A 2 8.14 7.45 -27.34
C TYR A 2 7.77 6.27 -26.44
N ILE A 3 6.48 5.93 -26.30
CA ILE A 3 6.07 4.56 -25.90
C ILE A 3 4.81 4.20 -26.67
N SER A 4 4.98 3.73 -27.90
CA SER A 4 3.88 3.12 -28.68
C SER A 4 4.38 1.92 -29.48
N LYS A 5 4.81 0.88 -28.76
CA LYS A 5 4.63 -0.54 -29.14
C LYS A 5 4.32 -1.32 -27.86
N ARG A 6 3.03 -1.60 -27.64
CA ARG A 6 2.47 -2.28 -26.46
C ARG A 6 3.07 -3.69 -26.30
N LEU A 7 3.88 -3.88 -25.25
CA LEU A 7 4.26 -5.18 -24.68
C LEU A 7 3.71 -5.38 -23.25
N VAL A 8 2.90 -4.44 -22.77
CA VAL A 8 2.36 -4.45 -21.41
C VAL A 8 0.87 -4.76 -21.49
N GLU A 9 0.49 -5.94 -21.00
CA GLU A 9 -0.90 -6.25 -20.69
C GLU A 9 -1.22 -5.72 -19.30
N ILE A 10 -2.14 -4.77 -19.21
CA ILE A 10 -2.67 -4.28 -17.93
C ILE A 10 -3.99 -4.99 -17.70
N LEU A 11 -4.07 -5.72 -16.60
CA LEU A 11 -5.28 -6.39 -16.16
C LEU A 11 -5.90 -5.60 -14.99
N PRO A 12 -6.73 -4.56 -15.25
CA PRO A 12 -7.35 -3.78 -14.19
C PRO A 12 -8.30 -4.66 -13.36
N ASP A 13 -8.48 -4.28 -12.10
CA ASP A 13 -9.39 -4.93 -11.15
C ASP A 13 -9.14 -6.43 -10.91
N LYS A 14 -7.94 -6.92 -11.28
CA LYS A 14 -7.52 -8.28 -10.94
C LYS A 14 -6.79 -8.30 -9.61
N ARG A 15 -7.20 -9.25 -8.77
CA ARG A 15 -6.46 -9.63 -7.57
C ARG A 15 -5.50 -10.76 -7.93
N LEU A 16 -4.19 -10.53 -7.77
CA LEU A 16 -3.20 -11.59 -7.90
C LEU A 16 -3.35 -12.57 -6.73
N VAL A 17 -3.46 -13.86 -7.04
CA VAL A 17 -3.45 -14.95 -6.06
C VAL A 17 -2.32 -15.87 -6.49
N VAL A 18 -1.22 -15.89 -5.73
CA VAL A 18 -0.14 -16.85 -5.92
C VAL A 18 -0.53 -18.12 -5.16
N LEU A 19 -0.57 -19.24 -5.87
CA LEU A 19 -0.77 -20.56 -5.28
C LEU A 19 0.59 -21.23 -5.25
N ASP A 20 1.09 -21.56 -4.05
CA ASP A 20 2.15 -22.57 -3.93
C ASP A 20 1.53 -23.94 -4.26
N ASP A 21 2.36 -24.90 -4.68
CA ASP A 21 1.99 -26.20 -5.30
C ASP A 21 1.06 -27.13 -4.47
N GLU A 22 0.57 -26.68 -3.30
CA GLU A 22 -0.33 -27.38 -2.39
C GLU A 22 -1.68 -26.64 -2.30
N ALA A 23 -2.44 -26.63 -3.40
CA ALA A 23 -3.75 -25.99 -3.46
C ALA A 23 -4.82 -26.80 -2.68
N SER A 24 -5.00 -26.52 -1.39
CA SER A 24 -6.17 -26.98 -0.62
C SER A 24 -7.43 -26.21 -1.07
N THR A 25 -8.30 -26.89 -1.79
CA THR A 25 -9.64 -26.41 -2.18
C THR A 25 -10.54 -26.28 -0.95
N LYS A 26 -10.70 -25.07 -0.43
CA LYS A 26 -11.78 -24.76 0.50
C LYS A 26 -12.91 -24.05 -0.23
N ASN A 27 -14.10 -24.64 -0.14
CA ASN A 27 -15.36 -24.16 -0.71
C ASN A 27 -15.64 -22.71 -0.32
N GLY A 28 -15.99 -21.88 -1.32
CA GLY A 28 -16.61 -20.58 -1.07
C GLY A 28 -16.28 -19.52 -2.11
N THR A 29 -17.28 -19.22 -2.96
CA THR A 29 -17.33 -18.16 -3.99
C THR A 29 -16.56 -18.48 -5.29
N GLN A 30 -17.30 -18.71 -6.37
CA GLN A 30 -16.75 -18.76 -7.74
C GLN A 30 -16.24 -17.35 -8.12
N SER A 31 -14.97 -17.07 -7.84
CA SER A 31 -14.26 -16.01 -8.55
C SER A 31 -13.70 -16.61 -9.84
N THR A 32 -13.95 -15.96 -10.98
CA THR A 32 -13.33 -16.31 -12.25
C THR A 32 -11.82 -16.13 -12.11
N ARG A 33 -11.09 -17.24 -11.95
CA ARG A 33 -9.62 -17.26 -11.85
C ARG A 33 -9.04 -17.25 -13.26
N THR A 34 -8.24 -16.24 -13.57
CA THR A 34 -7.39 -16.24 -14.76
C THR A 34 -6.01 -16.70 -14.34
N LEU A 35 -5.55 -17.81 -14.91
CA LEU A 35 -4.17 -18.26 -14.72
C LEU A 35 -3.28 -17.43 -15.66
N ILE A 36 -2.29 -16.76 -15.09
CA ILE A 36 -1.19 -16.15 -15.85
C ILE A 36 -0.18 -17.28 -16.07
N GLY A 37 0.30 -17.46 -17.31
CA GLY A 37 1.30 -18.47 -17.64
C GLY A 37 2.60 -18.29 -16.84
N PRO A 38 3.54 -19.26 -16.92
CA PRO A 38 4.81 -19.15 -16.23
C PRO A 38 5.54 -17.85 -16.62
N VAL A 39 6.13 -17.19 -15.63
CA VAL A 39 6.91 -15.95 -15.79
C VAL A 39 8.30 -16.14 -15.18
N ASP A 40 9.31 -15.49 -15.74
CA ASP A 40 10.69 -15.57 -15.25
C ASP A 40 10.90 -14.81 -13.93
N GLY A 41 9.99 -13.88 -13.61
CA GLY A 41 10.06 -13.09 -12.40
C GLY A 41 8.78 -12.32 -12.12
N ILE A 42 8.55 -12.04 -10.84
CA ILE A 42 7.42 -11.25 -10.36
C ILE A 42 7.95 -10.03 -9.62
N LEU A 43 7.51 -8.84 -10.02
CA LEU A 43 7.77 -7.60 -9.32
C LEU A 43 6.52 -7.17 -8.53
N ILE A 44 6.64 -7.09 -7.20
CA ILE A 44 5.53 -6.70 -6.31
C ILE A 44 5.63 -5.19 -6.02
N CYS A 45 4.69 -4.41 -6.57
CA CYS A 45 4.62 -2.96 -6.38
C CYS A 45 3.27 -2.51 -5.79
N THR A 46 2.72 -3.27 -4.84
CA THR A 46 1.38 -3.03 -4.27
C THR A 46 1.30 -1.81 -3.33
N GLY A 47 2.44 -1.22 -2.99
CA GLY A 47 2.53 -0.03 -2.13
C GLY A 47 3.63 -0.16 -1.08
N ARG A 48 3.69 0.81 -0.16
CA ARG A 48 4.56 0.82 1.02
C ARG A 48 3.70 1.04 2.26
N SER A 49 4.00 0.36 3.36
CA SER A 49 3.36 0.59 4.66
C SER A 49 4.34 1.28 5.61
N PRO A 50 3.90 2.32 6.36
CA PRO A 50 4.70 2.89 7.44
C PRO A 50 4.64 2.08 8.74
N ARG A 51 3.81 1.03 8.82
CA ARG A 51 3.50 0.31 10.07
C ARG A 51 4.74 -0.20 10.79
N GLU A 52 5.65 -0.88 10.08
CA GLU A 52 6.83 -1.50 10.70
C GLU A 52 7.76 -0.46 11.34
N SER A 53 8.00 0.67 10.67
CA SER A 53 8.85 1.72 11.23
C SER A 53 8.16 2.42 12.40
N LEU A 54 6.85 2.67 12.33
CA LEU A 54 6.11 3.32 13.42
C LEU A 54 6.00 2.44 14.68
N GLN A 55 5.84 1.12 14.52
CA GLN A 55 5.81 0.18 15.65
C GLN A 55 7.11 0.20 16.47
N SER A 56 8.25 0.49 15.85
CA SER A 56 9.54 0.53 16.53
C SER A 56 9.76 1.80 17.39
N LEU A 57 8.88 2.80 17.28
CA LEU A 57 9.07 4.14 17.87
C LEU A 57 8.36 4.35 19.22
N ALA A 58 7.77 3.31 19.81
CA ALA A 58 7.05 3.38 21.10
C ALA A 58 6.03 4.56 21.18
N LEU A 59 5.31 4.82 20.08
CA LEU A 59 4.40 5.97 19.96
C LEU A 59 3.26 5.93 20.99
N ASP A 60 2.81 4.74 21.37
CA ASP A 60 1.79 4.55 22.39
C ASP A 60 2.27 5.03 23.77
N GLU A 61 3.52 4.72 24.13
CA GLU A 61 4.15 5.18 25.38
C GLU A 61 4.37 6.70 25.36
N ALA A 62 4.69 7.25 24.19
CA ALA A 62 4.77 8.69 23.96
C ALA A 62 3.38 9.37 23.92
N GLY A 63 2.27 8.62 23.95
CA GLY A 63 0.90 9.14 23.84
C GLY A 63 0.64 9.87 22.51
N ILE A 64 1.25 9.39 21.42
CA ILE A 64 1.10 9.92 20.06
C ILE A 64 0.11 9.01 19.33
N ALA A 65 -1.02 9.55 18.85
CA ALA A 65 -1.98 8.76 18.07
C ALA A 65 -1.41 8.41 16.68
N TRP A 66 -1.56 7.14 16.30
CA TRP A 66 -1.14 6.62 14.99
C TRP A 66 -1.99 5.41 14.57
N THR A 67 -1.94 5.07 13.28
CA THR A 67 -2.59 3.90 12.69
C THR A 67 -1.66 3.26 11.65
N ASP A 68 -2.09 2.17 11.01
CA ASP A 68 -1.36 1.53 9.90
C ASP A 68 -1.15 2.43 8.68
N LYS A 69 -1.85 3.56 8.63
CA LYS A 69 -1.71 4.58 7.59
C LYS A 69 -0.69 5.66 7.94
N GLY A 70 -0.25 5.76 9.19
CA GLY A 70 0.66 6.81 9.65
C GLY A 70 0.32 7.36 11.04
N VAL A 71 1.17 8.27 11.53
CA VAL A 71 0.87 9.15 12.65
C VAL A 71 -0.33 10.02 12.30
N THR A 72 -1.30 10.09 13.20
CA THR A 72 -2.52 10.88 13.00
C THR A 72 -2.23 12.34 13.26
N VAL A 73 -2.39 13.16 12.23
CA VAL A 73 -2.04 14.57 12.25
C VAL A 73 -3.17 15.44 11.70
N ASN A 74 -3.14 16.72 12.01
CA ASN A 74 -3.90 17.70 11.27
C ASN A 74 -3.32 17.80 9.83
N PRO A 75 -4.13 17.62 8.76
CA PRO A 75 -3.61 17.60 7.39
C PRO A 75 -3.00 18.92 6.88
N TRP A 76 -3.39 20.06 7.46
CA TRP A 76 -2.91 21.38 7.04
C TRP A 76 -1.65 21.81 7.78
N THR A 77 -1.50 21.39 9.04
CA THR A 77 -0.38 21.81 9.91
C THR A 77 0.62 20.71 10.20
N LEU A 78 0.31 19.46 9.86
CA LEU A 78 1.12 18.26 10.11
C LEU A 78 1.38 17.97 11.60
N GLN A 79 0.67 18.67 12.49
CA GLN A 79 0.78 18.53 13.93
C GLN A 79 0.01 17.30 14.40
N SER A 80 0.60 16.53 15.33
CA SER A 80 -0.09 15.42 16.00
C SER A 80 -1.37 15.89 16.66
N THR A 81 -2.42 15.08 16.55
CA THR A 81 -3.73 15.36 17.18
C THR A 81 -3.72 15.19 18.71
N THR A 82 -2.73 14.47 19.26
CA THR A 82 -2.63 14.20 20.70
C THR A 82 -1.47 14.92 21.39
N ARG A 83 -0.39 15.27 20.67
CA ARG A 83 0.79 15.95 21.24
C ARG A 83 1.14 17.20 20.45
N LYS A 84 0.84 18.38 21.01
CA LYS A 84 1.01 19.69 20.34
C LYS A 84 2.46 20.02 19.93
N HIS A 85 3.47 19.39 20.53
CA HIS A 85 4.88 19.62 20.20
C HIS A 85 5.45 18.54 19.25
N VAL A 86 4.61 17.64 18.73
CA VAL A 86 5.00 16.57 17.81
C VAL A 86 4.38 16.83 16.46
N PHE A 87 5.16 16.60 15.41
CA PHE A 87 4.76 16.76 14.01
C PHE A 87 5.21 15.53 13.23
N ALA A 88 4.45 15.15 12.20
CA ALA A 88 4.81 14.05 11.31
C ALA A 88 4.52 14.45 9.85
N ALA A 89 5.44 14.12 8.95
CA ALA A 89 5.38 14.51 7.54
C ALA A 89 5.88 13.38 6.64
N GLY A 90 5.49 13.40 5.36
CA GLY A 90 5.90 12.40 4.38
C GLY A 90 5.17 11.07 4.56
N ASP A 91 5.83 9.96 4.21
CA ASP A 91 5.23 8.62 4.18
C ASP A 91 4.78 8.10 5.57
N CYS A 92 5.25 8.71 6.67
CA CYS A 92 4.92 8.31 8.03
C CYS A 92 3.67 9.01 8.60
N ALA A 93 3.10 9.99 7.90
CA ALA A 93 1.93 10.73 8.35
C ALA A 93 0.67 10.30 7.59
N ASP A 94 -0.48 10.20 8.28
CA ASP A 94 -1.75 9.84 7.63
C ASP A 94 -2.37 10.98 6.80
N ALA A 95 -1.73 12.15 6.79
CA ALA A 95 -2.15 13.32 6.00
C ALA A 95 -2.05 13.12 4.49
N VAL A 96 -1.30 12.11 4.03
CA VAL A 96 -1.19 11.80 2.61
C VAL A 96 -2.45 11.06 2.17
N GLN A 97 -3.40 11.80 1.61
CA GLN A 97 -4.51 11.19 0.87
C GLN A 97 -3.93 10.32 -0.26
N PRO A 98 -4.60 9.19 -0.62
CA PRO A 98 -4.20 8.39 -1.77
C PRO A 98 -4.33 9.24 -3.04
N ARG A 99 -3.29 10.00 -3.37
CA ARG A 99 -3.17 10.63 -4.66
C ARG A 99 -2.99 9.50 -5.66
N PHE A 100 -3.82 9.49 -6.69
CA PHE A 100 -3.53 8.74 -7.89
C PHE A 100 -2.12 9.14 -8.34
N ARG A 101 -1.15 8.26 -8.13
CA ARG A 101 0.19 8.38 -8.69
C ARG A 101 0.11 7.94 -10.15
N THR A 102 -0.70 8.61 -10.95
CA THR A 102 -0.49 8.60 -12.39
C THR A 102 0.75 9.44 -12.64
N ALA A 103 1.75 8.86 -13.31
CA ALA A 103 2.84 9.66 -13.85
C ALA A 103 2.20 10.76 -14.71
N ALA A 104 2.63 12.02 -14.53
CA ALA A 104 2.21 13.11 -15.39
C ALA A 104 2.51 12.69 -16.84
N GLN A 105 1.47 12.76 -17.68
CA GLN A 105 1.53 12.37 -19.08
C GLN A 105 2.26 13.42 -19.90
#